data_AF-A0A970JXJ7-F1
#
_entry.id   AF-A0A970JXJ7-F1
#
_cell.length_a   1.000
_cell.length_b   1.000
_cell.length_c   1.000
_cell.angle_alpha   90.00
_cell.angle_beta   90.00
_cell.angle_gamma   90.00
#
_symmetry.space_group_name_H-M   'P 1'
#
loop_
_entity.id
_entity.type
_entity.pdbx_description
1 polymer ?
#
loop_
_entity_poly.entity_id
_entity_poly.type
_entity_poly.pdbx_seq_one_letter_code
_entity_poly.pdbx_strand_id
1 'polypeptide(L)' 'MKKAEFKLDTLTCPTCVKKIENSLNKTKGINSVRVLFNSSKVKVEFDENETNADKIGGVLLSLGFTVLSTKIT' A
#
# COMPACT_ATOMS: atom_id res chain seq x y z
N MET A 1 5.56 -15.35 2.15
CA MET A 1 5.57 -13.90 1.89
C MET A 1 4.83 -13.65 0.59
N LYS A 2 3.83 -12.78 0.61
CA LYS A 2 3.00 -12.43 -0.54
C LYS A 2 3.25 -11.01 -0.99
N LYS A 3 2.98 -10.74 -2.27
CA LYS A 3 3.05 -9.41 -2.83
C LYS A 3 1.64 -8.94 -3.15
N ALA A 4 1.31 -7.71 -2.78
CA ALA A 4 0.10 -7.05 -3.23
C ALA A 4 0.44 -5.76 -3.96
N GLU A 5 -0.25 -5.53 -5.07
CA GLU A 5 -0.24 -4.30 -5.83
C GLU A 5 -1.60 -3.62 -5.68
N PHE A 6 -1.61 -2.42 -5.11
CA PHE A 6 -2.78 -1.58 -4.95
C PHE A 6 -2.73 -0.43 -5.95
N LYS A 7 -3.79 -0.27 -6.74
CA LYS A 7 -3.96 0.89 -7.61
C LYS A 7 -4.76 1.94 -6.86
N LEU A 8 -4.20 3.14 -6.73
CA LEU A 8 -4.86 4.30 -6.11
C LEU A 8 -5.48 5.21 -7.17
N ASP A 9 -6.48 6.00 -6.78
CA ASP A 9 -7.14 6.95 -7.67
C ASP A 9 -6.24 8.14 -8.02
N THR A 10 -5.73 8.84 -7.00
CA THR A 10 -5.01 10.10 -7.19
C THR A 10 -3.82 10.19 -6.24
N LEU A 11 -2.62 9.95 -6.78
CA LEU A 11 -1.36 10.24 -6.11
C LEU A 11 -0.81 11.53 -6.75
N THR A 12 -1.12 12.68 -6.15
CA THR A 12 -0.80 13.98 -6.75
C THR A 12 0.36 14.72 -6.09
N CYS A 13 0.83 14.26 -4.92
CA CYS A 13 1.86 14.98 -4.16
C CYS A 13 3.00 14.05 -3.69
N PRO A 14 4.29 14.44 -3.86
CA PRO A 14 5.44 13.69 -3.34
C PRO A 14 5.39 13.47 -1.82
N THR A 15 4.75 14.37 -1.08
CA THR A 15 4.58 14.23 0.37
C THR A 15 3.58 13.13 0.73
N CYS A 16 2.56 12.90 -0.09
CA CYS A 16 1.59 11.81 0.07
C CYS A 16 2.27 10.44 -0.05
N VAL A 17 3.22 10.31 -0.99
CA VAL A 17 3.99 9.07 -1.20
C VAL A 17 4.74 8.67 0.08
N LYS A 18 5.53 9.59 0.65
CA LYS A 18 6.27 9.33 1.88
C LYS A 18 5.34 8.96 3.05
N LYS A 19 4.15 9.58 3.12
CA LYS A 19 3.17 9.29 4.17
C LYS A 19 2.62 7.86 4.07
N ILE A 20 2.33 7.40 2.86
CA ILE A 20 1.89 6.03 2.58
C ILE A 20 3.02 5.05 2.91
N GLU A 21 4.24 5.27 2.39
CA GLU A 21 5.38 4.39 2.64
C GLU A 21 5.66 4.26 4.14
N ASN A 22 5.73 5.38 4.87
CA ASN A 22 5.95 5.33 6.31
C ASN A 22 4.83 4.64 7.09
N SER A 23 3.57 4.82 6.72
CA SER A 23 2.44 4.19 7.42
C SER A 23 2.39 2.68 7.18
N LEU A 24 2.60 2.27 5.93
CA LEU A 24 2.65 0.87 5.56
C LEU A 24 3.88 0.18 6.17
N ASN A 25 5.05 0.80 6.13
CA ASN A 25 6.26 0.23 6.71
C ASN A 25 6.19 0.10 8.26
N LYS A 26 5.33 0.89 8.92
CA LYS A 26 5.01 0.75 10.35
C LYS A 26 4.00 -0.37 10.65
N THR A 27 3.33 -0.90 9.63
CA THR A 27 2.34 -1.97 9.82
C THR A 27 3.07 -3.29 10.04
N LYS A 28 2.72 -3.97 11.13
CA LYS A 28 3.31 -5.27 11.45
C LYS A 28 2.99 -6.30 10.36
N GLY A 29 3.97 -7.12 10.00
CA GLY A 29 3.88 -8.06 8.88
C GLY A 29 4.21 -7.47 7.51
N ILE A 30 4.48 -6.17 7.39
CA ILE A 30 5.01 -5.60 6.14
C ILE A 30 6.53 -5.74 6.12
N ASN A 31 7.04 -6.34 5.03
CA ASN A 31 8.46 -6.56 4.80
C ASN A 31 9.05 -5.49 3.87
N SER A 32 8.30 -5.07 2.85
CA SER A 32 8.74 -4.03 1.92
C SER A 32 7.56 -3.26 1.34
N VAL A 33 7.77 -1.97 1.09
CA VAL A 33 6.78 -1.09 0.44
C VAL A 33 7.49 -0.35 -0.68
N ARG A 34 6.85 -0.28 -1.86
CA ARG A 34 7.29 0.51 -3.00
C ARG A 34 6.12 1.25 -3.59
N VAL A 35 6.16 2.58 -3.56
CA VAL A 35 5.12 3.41 -4.18
C VAL A 35 5.59 3.88 -5.57
N LEU A 36 4.84 3.49 -6.59
CA LEU A 36 5.01 3.87 -8.00
C LEU A 36 4.10 5.07 -8.30
N PHE A 37 4.57 6.28 -7.95
CA PHE A 37 3.86 7.54 -8.19
C PHE A 37 3.46 7.73 -9.66
N ASN A 38 4.38 7.45 -10.59
CA ASN A 38 4.15 7.57 -12.05
C ASN A 38 2.99 6.70 -12.57
N SER A 39 2.60 5.65 -11.85
CA SER A 39 1.54 4.73 -12.27
C SER A 39 0.41 4.64 -11.25
N SER A 40 0.39 5.50 -10.23
CA SER A 40 -0.55 5.47 -9.09
C SER A 40 -0.69 4.06 -8.48
N LYS A 41 0.42 3.37 -8.31
CA LYS A 41 0.46 1.99 -7.80
C LYS A 41 1.28 1.89 -6.53
N VAL A 42 0.89 1.00 -5.63
CA VAL A 42 1.63 0.69 -4.40
C VAL A 42 1.87 -0.80 -4.35
N LYS A 43 3.14 -1.20 -4.36
CA LYS A 43 3.56 -2.59 -4.19
C LYS A 43 3.95 -2.80 -2.75
N VAL A 44 3.40 -3.83 -2.13
CA VAL A 44 3.67 -4.19 -0.73
C VAL A 44 4.02 -5.66 -0.68
N GLU A 45 5.14 -5.97 -0.04
CA GLU A 45 5.50 -7.33 0.34
C GLU A 45 5.13 -7.51 1.81
N PHE A 46 4.32 -8.51 2.09
CA PHE A 46 3.79 -8.74 3.43
C PHE A 46 3.75 -10.24 3.78
N ASP A 47 3.74 -10.51 5.08
CA ASP A 47 3.53 -11.84 5.64
C ASP A 47 2.03 -12.08 5.82
N GLU A 48 1.51 -13.09 5.13
CA GLU A 48 0.09 -13.48 5.19
C GLU A 48 -0.36 -14.02 6.55
N ASN A 49 0.59 -14.37 7.44
CA ASN A 49 0.29 -14.80 8.80
C ASN A 49 0.11 -13.61 9.75
N GLU A 50 0.72 -12.45 9.47
CA GLU A 50 0.62 -11.26 10.31
C GLU A 50 -0.35 -10.21 9.75
N THR A 51 -0.44 -10.07 8.42
CA THR A 51 -1.28 -9.09 7.75
C THR A 51 -1.85 -9.61 6.44
N ASN A 52 -2.83 -8.91 5.88
CA ASN A 52 -3.48 -9.28 4.62
C ASN A 52 -3.74 -8.05 3.75
N ALA A 53 -4.06 -8.27 2.48
CA ALA A 53 -4.29 -7.20 1.53
C ALA A 53 -5.44 -6.26 1.95
N ASP A 54 -6.48 -6.80 2.60
CA ASP A 54 -7.61 -6.02 3.12
C ASP A 54 -7.19 -5.04 4.22
N LYS A 55 -6.38 -5.47 5.19
CA LYS A 55 -5.82 -4.59 6.23
C LYS A 55 -4.98 -3.48 5.61
N ILE A 56 -4.14 -3.83 4.63
CA ILE A 56 -3.27 -2.88 3.93
C ILE A 56 -4.12 -1.85 3.17
N GLY A 57 -5.16 -2.30 2.46
CA GLY A 57 -6.14 -1.44 1.80
C GLY A 57 -6.87 -0.52 2.79
N GLY A 58 -7.22 -1.04 3.98
CA GLY A 58 -7.82 -0.28 5.07
C GLY A 58 -6.93 0.85 5.59
N VAL A 59 -5.61 0.62 5.68
CA VAL A 59 -4.64 1.69 6.02
C VAL A 59 -4.64 2.78 4.95
N LEU A 60 -4.65 2.40 3.66
CA LEU A 60 -4.71 3.36 2.55
C LEU A 60 -6.00 4.21 2.60
N LEU A 61 -7.14 3.58 2.86
CA LEU A 61 -8.42 4.26 3.07
C LEU A 61 -8.39 5.21 4.28
N SER A 62 -7.78 4.78 5.39
CA SER A 62 -7.64 5.60 6.61
C SER A 62 -6.74 6.82 6.40
N LEU A 63 -5.81 6.74 5.44
CA LEU A 63 -4.99 7.87 5.02
C LEU A 63 -5.71 8.84 4.08
N GLY A 64 -6.90 8.47 3.59
CA GLY A 64 -7.73 9.24 2.65
C GLY A 64 -7.52 8.87 1.18
N PHE A 65 -6.90 7.71 0.88
CA PHE A 65 -6.71 7.24 -0.49
C PHE A 65 -7.71 6.15 -0.86
N THR A 66 -8.28 6.24 -2.06
CA THR A 66 -9.21 5.21 -2.55
C THR A 66 -8.44 4.14 -3.32
N VAL A 67 -8.61 2.88 -2.91
CA VAL A 67 -8.06 1.72 -3.61
C VAL A 67 -9.02 1.33 -4.75
N LEU A 68 -8.59 1.54 -5.99
CA LEU A 68 -9.35 1.19 -7.20
C LEU A 68 -9.27 -0.30 -7.55
N SER A 69 -8.12 -0.91 -7.30
CA SER A 69 -7.91 -2.32 -7.63
C SER A 69 -6.77 -2.90 -6.79
N THR A 70 -6.91 -4.17 -6.43
CA THR A 70 -5.92 -4.92 -5.65
C THR A 70 -5.56 -6.19 -6.41
N LYS A 71 -4.27 -6.41 -6.64
CA LYS A 71 -3.74 -7.63 -7.25
C LYS A 71 -2.77 -8.29 -6.28
N ILE A 72 -3.07 -9.51 -5.86
CA ILE A 72 -2.20 -10.32 -4.99
C ILE A 72 -1.42 -11.30 -5.88
N THR A 73 -0.14 -11.49 -5.60
CA THR A 73 0.78 -12.40 -6.31
C THR A 73 1.68 -13.12 -5.33
#